data_AF-A0A9P0P3D5-F1
#
_entry.id   AF-A0A9P0P3D5-F1
#
_cell.length_a   1.000
_cell.length_b   1.000
_cell.length_c   1.000
_cell.angle_alpha   90.00
_cell.angle_beta   90.00
_cell.angle_gamma   90.00
#
_symmetry.space_group_name_H-M   'P 1'
#
loop_
_entity.id
_entity.type
_entity.pdbx_description
1 polymer ?
#
loop_
_entity_poly.entity_id
_entity_poly.type
_entity_poly.pdbx_seq_one_letter_code
_entity_poly.pdbx_strand_id
1 'polypeptide(L)'
;MVCEYSFPEQDRTTDSRTLSALLSGTQSLSESATLSASQSGTGSIPVIPQSRTHASELDMIMKTKPIRYFGDIRYTDLENPLKRPICWKVIQNTYKKQRKTIDCLRAKSRRQANKIWSLQALTNHLKRINTILENKPDN
;
A
#
# COMPACT_ATOMS: atom_id res chain seq x y z
N MET A 1 14.86 -24.10 -24.84
CA MET A 1 14.88 -24.89 -23.58
C MET A 1 13.85 -24.29 -22.65
N VAL A 2 12.69 -24.92 -22.53
CA VAL A 2 11.60 -24.49 -21.63
C VAL A 2 11.69 -25.41 -20.42
N CYS A 3 12.07 -24.88 -19.26
CA CYS A 3 12.03 -25.64 -18.01
C CYS A 3 10.59 -25.61 -17.49
N GLU A 4 9.81 -26.64 -17.85
CA GLU A 4 8.59 -26.97 -17.11
C GLU A 4 9.00 -27.51 -15.74
N TYR A 5 8.78 -26.72 -14.69
CA TYR A 5 8.98 -27.16 -13.32
C TYR A 5 7.63 -27.25 -12.64
N SER A 6 7.10 -28.47 -12.57
CA SER A 6 5.90 -28.81 -11.80
C SER A 6 6.16 -28.58 -10.31
N PHE A 7 5.35 -27.71 -9.71
CA PHE A 7 5.28 -27.55 -8.26
C PHE A 7 4.33 -28.62 -7.70
N PRO A 8 4.65 -29.28 -6.57
CA PRO A 8 3.67 -30.12 -5.88
C PRO A 8 2.62 -29.22 -5.23
N GLU A 9 1.37 -29.43 -5.62
CA GLU A 9 0.19 -28.78 -5.08
C GLU A 9 -0.01 -29.28 -3.64
N GLN A 10 0.32 -28.45 -2.64
CA GLN A 10 -0.02 -28.71 -1.25
C GLN A 10 -1.28 -27.94 -0.89
N ASP A 11 -2.38 -28.67 -0.77
CA ASP A 11 -3.59 -28.27 -0.07
C ASP A 11 -3.25 -27.58 1.25
N ARG A 12 -3.70 -26.32 1.41
CA ARG A 12 -3.71 -25.62 2.69
C ARG A 12 -5.04 -24.93 2.89
N THR A 13 -6.03 -25.72 3.28
CA THR A 13 -7.09 -25.28 4.18
C THR A 13 -6.48 -25.12 5.57
N THR A 14 -6.27 -23.88 6.05
CA THR A 14 -6.10 -23.61 7.48
C THR A 14 -6.30 -22.12 7.78
N ASP A 15 -7.50 -21.85 8.31
CA ASP A 15 -7.81 -21.00 9.46
C ASP A 15 -7.46 -19.51 9.45
N SER A 16 -8.49 -18.77 9.03
CA SER A 16 -8.80 -17.40 9.43
C SER A 16 -9.01 -17.32 10.95
N ARG A 17 -7.99 -16.88 11.70
CA ARG A 17 -8.11 -16.19 13.00
C ARG A 17 -6.72 -15.92 13.55
N THR A 18 -6.22 -14.69 13.38
CA THR A 18 -5.34 -13.93 14.31
C THR A 18 -4.45 -12.95 13.55
N LEU A 19 -5.00 -11.82 13.06
CA LEU A 19 -4.17 -10.62 12.78
C LEU A 19 -5.01 -9.34 12.95
N SER A 20 -5.57 -9.16 14.14
CA SER A 20 -6.23 -7.92 14.57
C SER A 20 -5.55 -7.40 15.84
N ALA A 21 -4.33 -6.91 15.69
CA ALA A 21 -3.69 -6.05 16.69
C ALA A 21 -2.58 -5.26 15.99
N LEU A 22 -2.83 -3.96 15.74
CA LEU A 22 -1.87 -2.85 15.66
C LEU A 22 -2.55 -1.65 14.99
N LEU A 23 -3.47 -1.02 15.72
CA LEU A 23 -4.03 0.31 15.43
C LEU A 23 -4.10 1.06 16.75
N SER A 24 -3.10 1.90 17.03
CA SER A 24 -3.13 2.92 18.08
C SER A 24 -1.98 3.90 17.86
N GLY A 25 -2.29 5.18 17.66
CA GLY A 25 -1.28 6.24 17.66
C GLY A 25 -1.58 7.44 16.77
N THR A 26 -2.65 8.17 17.03
CA THR A 26 -2.91 9.53 16.50
C THR A 26 -2.66 10.57 17.59
N GLN A 27 -1.78 11.55 17.37
CA GLN A 27 -1.71 12.87 18.05
C GLN A 27 -1.08 13.85 17.03
N SER A 28 -1.70 14.94 16.56
CA SER A 28 -2.24 16.17 17.19
C SER A 28 -1.18 17.27 17.39
N LEU A 29 -1.61 18.54 17.16
CA LEU A 29 -0.96 19.86 17.38
C LEU A 29 -0.08 20.38 16.22
N SER A 30 -0.06 21.66 15.83
CA SER A 30 -0.83 22.87 16.17
C SER A 30 -0.45 23.99 15.18
N GLU A 31 -1.31 25.00 15.06
CA GLU A 31 -1.21 26.21 14.22
C GLU A 31 -0.07 27.15 14.62
N SER A 32 0.39 27.98 13.67
CA SER A 32 0.94 29.32 13.92
C SER A 32 0.76 30.20 12.69
N ALA A 33 -0.02 31.27 12.86
CA ALA A 33 -0.19 32.37 11.93
C ALA A 33 0.93 33.40 12.10
N THR A 34 1.37 34.02 11.01
CA THR A 34 2.02 35.35 11.04
C THR A 34 1.58 36.17 9.84
N LEU A 35 0.91 37.29 10.15
CA LEU A 35 0.57 38.40 9.27
C LEU A 35 1.84 39.18 8.92
N SER A 36 1.98 39.65 7.69
CA SER A 36 2.55 40.98 7.45
C SER A 36 2.08 41.55 6.12
N ALA A 37 1.53 42.76 6.21
CA ALA A 37 1.07 43.60 5.12
C ALA A 37 2.25 44.28 4.42
N SER A 38 2.05 44.70 3.17
CA SER A 38 2.56 45.98 2.65
C SER A 38 1.79 46.43 1.42
N GLN A 39 1.49 47.72 1.44
CA GLN A 39 0.64 48.49 0.54
C GLN A 39 1.33 48.78 -0.80
N SER A 40 0.53 49.04 -1.84
CA SER A 40 0.59 50.26 -2.67
C SER A 40 -0.21 50.08 -3.97
N GLY A 41 -0.85 51.16 -4.44
CA GLY A 41 -1.38 51.21 -5.81
C GLY A 41 -2.78 51.76 -5.93
N THR A 42 -2.93 53.07 -5.70
CA THR A 42 -4.06 53.88 -6.13
C THR A 42 -4.29 53.78 -7.65
N GLY A 43 -5.53 53.54 -8.08
CA GLY A 43 -5.92 53.57 -9.48
C GLY A 43 -7.44 53.44 -9.64
N SER A 44 -8.13 54.56 -9.52
CA SER A 44 -9.59 54.67 -9.65
C SER A 44 -10.02 54.47 -11.10
N ILE A 45 -10.83 53.43 -11.37
CA ILE A 45 -11.60 53.29 -12.61
C ILE A 45 -13.07 53.05 -12.21
N PRO A 46 -14.04 53.87 -12.67
CA PRO A 46 -15.45 53.63 -12.38
C PRO A 46 -15.97 52.54 -13.33
N VAL A 47 -16.22 51.34 -12.79
CA VAL A 47 -16.81 50.22 -13.53
C VAL A 47 -18.20 49.91 -12.96
N ILE A 48 -19.20 50.33 -13.74
CA ILE A 48 -20.56 49.79 -13.94
C ILE A 48 -20.96 48.62 -13.02
N PRO A 49 -22.07 48.73 -12.25
CA PRO A 49 -22.58 47.61 -11.45
C PRO A 49 -23.25 46.58 -12.36
N GLN A 50 -22.50 45.60 -12.83
CA GLN A 50 -23.08 44.35 -13.34
C GLN A 50 -23.28 43.39 -12.17
N SER A 51 -24.54 43.25 -11.78
CA SER A 51 -25.07 42.20 -10.91
C SER A 51 -24.68 40.81 -11.43
N ARG A 52 -23.58 40.26 -10.89
CA ARG A 52 -23.22 38.84 -11.00
C ARG A 52 -23.67 38.10 -9.73
N THR A 53 -24.95 37.80 -9.65
CA THR A 53 -25.48 36.77 -8.75
C THR A 53 -25.41 35.40 -9.44
N HIS A 54 -24.22 34.83 -9.60
CA HIS A 54 -24.04 33.41 -10.01
C HIS A 54 -22.75 32.79 -9.44
N ALA A 55 -22.24 33.28 -8.31
CA ALA A 55 -21.05 32.72 -7.68
C ALA A 55 -21.33 31.65 -6.60
N SER A 56 -22.60 31.36 -6.27
CA SER A 56 -22.91 30.48 -5.12
C SER A 56 -23.10 29.00 -5.46
N GLU A 57 -23.11 28.60 -6.73
CA GLU A 57 -23.38 27.19 -7.10
C GLU A 57 -22.10 26.37 -7.30
N LEU A 58 -20.95 27.02 -7.53
CA LEU A 58 -19.64 26.36 -7.62
C LEU A 58 -18.90 26.26 -6.27
N ASP A 59 -19.24 27.11 -5.30
CA ASP A 59 -18.66 27.06 -3.95
C ASP A 59 -19.32 26.02 -3.03
N MET A 60 -20.41 25.40 -3.50
CA MET A 60 -21.00 24.19 -2.90
C MET A 60 -20.27 22.89 -3.32
N ILE A 61 -19.07 22.98 -3.88
CA ILE A 61 -18.06 21.89 -3.75
C ILE A 61 -17.58 21.89 -2.29
N MET A 62 -18.53 21.61 -1.40
CA MET A 62 -18.42 21.63 0.04
C MET A 62 -17.31 20.68 0.46
N LYS A 63 -16.17 21.21 0.92
CA LYS A 63 -15.28 20.65 1.95
C LYS A 63 -15.25 19.10 2.08
N THR A 64 -15.22 18.35 0.97
CA THR A 64 -15.25 16.89 1.05
C THR A 64 -13.84 16.43 1.35
N LYS A 65 -13.70 15.62 2.41
CA LYS A 65 -12.41 15.06 2.82
C LYS A 65 -11.70 14.45 1.60
N PRO A 66 -10.41 14.71 1.40
CA PRO A 66 -9.67 14.16 0.26
C PRO A 66 -9.62 12.63 0.35
N ILE A 67 -9.87 11.95 -0.76
CA ILE A 67 -9.77 10.48 -0.87
C ILE A 67 -8.29 10.11 -0.93
N ARG A 68 -7.76 9.52 0.15
CA ARG A 68 -6.32 9.23 0.27
C ARG A 68 -6.00 7.77 -0.06
N TYR A 69 -6.87 6.84 0.31
CA TYR A 69 -6.70 5.41 0.02
C TYR A 69 -8.05 4.74 -0.28
N PHE A 70 -8.01 3.47 -0.71
CA PHE A 70 -9.19 2.71 -1.12
C PHE A 70 -10.32 2.72 -0.08
N GLY A 71 -9.99 2.63 1.21
CA GLY A 71 -10.97 2.60 2.30
C GLY A 71 -11.71 3.91 2.53
N ASP A 72 -11.27 5.02 1.94
CA ASP A 72 -11.98 6.30 2.00
C ASP A 72 -13.11 6.40 0.96
N ILE A 73 -13.17 5.47 0.00
CA ILE A 73 -14.14 5.49 -1.11
C ILE A 73 -15.45 4.88 -0.64
N ARG A 74 -16.53 5.67 -0.67
CA ARG A 74 -17.89 5.18 -0.46
C ARG A 74 -18.58 4.92 -1.79
N TYR A 75 -19.63 4.09 -1.77
CA TYR A 75 -20.40 3.77 -2.95
C TYR A 75 -21.01 5.04 -3.61
N THR A 76 -21.46 5.99 -2.81
CA THR A 76 -21.98 7.29 -3.26
C THR A 76 -20.93 8.12 -4.03
N ASP A 77 -19.65 7.94 -3.73
CA ASP A 77 -18.56 8.65 -4.43
C ASP A 77 -18.26 8.02 -5.81
N LEU A 78 -18.68 6.78 -6.04
CA LEU A 78 -18.61 6.12 -7.36
C LEU A 78 -19.80 6.48 -8.25
N GLU A 79 -20.96 6.77 -7.66
CA GLU A 79 -22.14 7.23 -8.39
C GLU A 79 -21.96 8.65 -8.94
N ASN A 80 -21.22 9.50 -8.22
CA ASN A 80 -20.93 10.86 -8.67
C ASN A 80 -19.90 10.87 -9.83
N PRO A 81 -20.27 11.37 -11.03
CA PRO A 81 -19.40 11.33 -12.20
C PRO A 81 -18.12 12.18 -12.05
N LEU A 82 -18.14 13.23 -11.23
CA LEU A 82 -16.97 14.09 -10.98
C LEU A 82 -15.93 13.41 -10.08
N LYS A 83 -16.38 12.58 -9.13
CA LYS A 83 -15.51 11.88 -8.17
C LYS A 83 -15.03 10.52 -8.68
N ARG A 84 -15.82 9.86 -9.52
CA ARG A 84 -15.51 8.56 -10.14
C ARG A 84 -14.08 8.45 -10.71
N PRO A 85 -13.55 9.40 -11.51
CA PRO A 85 -12.19 9.28 -12.05
C PRO A 85 -11.12 9.34 -10.95
N ILE A 86 -11.33 10.15 -9.91
CA ILE A 86 -10.42 10.28 -8.77
C ILE A 86 -10.41 8.96 -7.98
N CYS A 87 -11.59 8.43 -7.65
CA CYS A 87 -11.76 7.13 -7.00
C CYS A 87 -11.03 6.04 -7.80
N TRP A 88 -11.25 5.97 -9.11
CA TRP A 88 -10.62 4.97 -9.96
C TRP A 88 -9.09 5.05 -9.94
N LYS A 89 -8.53 6.26 -10.00
CA LYS A 89 -7.08 6.47 -9.90
C LYS A 89 -6.51 5.99 -8.56
N VAL A 90 -7.20 6.26 -7.45
CA VAL A 90 -6.80 5.79 -6.12
C VAL A 90 -6.84 4.27 -6.03
N ILE A 91 -7.88 3.63 -6.58
CA ILE A 91 -8.01 2.17 -6.64
C ILE A 91 -6.83 1.57 -7.41
N GLN A 92 -6.57 2.06 -8.63
CA GLN A 92 -5.48 1.55 -9.47
C GLN A 92 -4.11 1.72 -8.80
N ASN A 93 -3.85 2.86 -8.18
CA ASN A 93 -2.60 3.11 -7.48
C ASN A 93 -2.43 2.18 -6.28
N THR A 94 -3.50 1.97 -5.51
CA THR A 94 -3.52 1.05 -4.37
C THR A 94 -3.22 -0.37 -4.83
N TYR A 95 -3.93 -0.84 -5.87
CA TYR A 95 -3.71 -2.16 -6.44
C TYR A 95 -2.27 -2.37 -6.93
N LYS A 96 -1.72 -1.40 -7.68
CA LYS A 96 -0.32 -1.46 -8.15
C LYS A 96 0.67 -1.56 -7.00
N LYS A 97 0.48 -0.77 -5.93
CA LYS A 97 1.34 -0.81 -4.74
C LYS A 97 1.25 -2.16 -4.03
N GLN A 98 0.03 -2.64 -3.78
CA GLN A 98 -0.20 -3.93 -3.14
C GLN A 98 0.40 -5.08 -3.95
N ARG A 99 0.24 -5.06 -5.28
CA ARG A 99 0.81 -6.09 -6.16
C ARG A 99 2.34 -6.14 -6.07
N LYS A 100 3.01 -4.99 -6.12
CA LYS A 100 4.46 -4.91 -5.91
C LYS A 100 4.90 -5.48 -4.57
N THR A 101 4.15 -5.18 -3.50
CA THR A 101 4.42 -5.73 -2.17
C THR A 101 4.30 -7.25 -2.15
N ILE A 102 3.24 -7.80 -2.75
CA ILE A 102 3.02 -9.25 -2.87
C ILE A 102 4.18 -9.91 -3.62
N ASP A 103 4.58 -9.35 -4.76
CA ASP A 103 5.67 -9.92 -5.57
C ASP A 103 7.01 -9.86 -4.82
N CYS A 104 7.29 -8.78 -4.08
CA CYS A 104 8.45 -8.67 -3.21
C CYS A 104 8.45 -9.73 -2.09
N LEU A 105 7.31 -9.92 -1.42
CA LEU A 105 7.18 -10.92 -0.36
C LEU A 105 7.34 -12.34 -0.89
N ARG A 106 6.75 -12.65 -2.05
CA ARG A 106 6.95 -13.94 -2.74
C ARG A 106 8.42 -14.19 -3.06
N ALA A 107 9.13 -13.18 -3.56
CA ALA A 107 10.56 -13.29 -3.84
C ALA A 107 11.38 -13.54 -2.56
N LYS A 108 11.06 -12.84 -1.45
CA LYS A 108 11.70 -13.08 -0.15
C LYS A 108 11.43 -14.48 0.37
N SER A 109 10.18 -14.94 0.32
CA SER A 109 9.77 -16.28 0.72
C SER A 109 10.54 -17.36 -0.06
N ARG A 110 10.67 -17.20 -1.38
CA ARG A 110 11.44 -18.13 -2.23
C ARG A 110 12.92 -18.17 -1.83
N ARG A 111 13.54 -17.03 -1.56
CA ARG A 111 14.95 -16.98 -1.10
C ARG A 111 15.13 -17.71 0.23
N GLN A 112 14.21 -17.51 1.17
CA GLN A 112 14.25 -18.20 2.46
C GLN A 112 14.06 -19.71 2.30
N ALA A 113 13.11 -20.15 1.47
CA ALA A 113 12.91 -21.56 1.17
C ALA A 113 14.19 -22.21 0.58
N ASN A 114 14.85 -21.54 -0.36
CA ASN A 114 16.11 -22.03 -0.92
C ASN A 114 17.21 -22.15 0.14
N LYS A 115 17.31 -21.17 1.05
CA LYS A 115 18.29 -21.22 2.15
C LYS A 115 18.02 -22.41 3.07
N ILE A 116 16.76 -22.65 3.43
CA ILE A 116 16.36 -23.80 4.25
C ILE A 116 16.75 -25.10 3.54
N TRP A 117 16.42 -25.22 2.26
CA TRP A 117 16.75 -26.40 1.47
C TRP A 117 18.27 -26.66 1.42
N SER A 118 19.09 -25.63 1.18
CA SER A 118 20.55 -25.77 1.18
C SER A 118 21.10 -26.21 2.55
N LEU A 119 20.56 -25.65 3.65
CA LEU A 119 20.96 -26.05 5.00
C LEU A 119 20.54 -27.49 5.33
N GLN A 120 19.36 -27.91 4.90
CA GLN A 120 18.91 -29.30 5.04
C GLN A 120 19.80 -30.25 4.25
N ALA A 121 20.17 -29.91 3.02
CA ALA A 121 21.09 -30.70 2.21
C ALA A 121 22.46 -30.86 2.89
N LEU A 122 23.02 -29.77 3.43
CA LEU A 122 24.27 -29.80 4.19
C LEU A 122 24.14 -30.67 5.45
N THR A 123 23.05 -30.49 6.20
CA THR A 123 22.78 -31.28 7.41
C THR A 123 22.72 -32.78 7.09
N ASN A 124 22.03 -33.15 6.02
CA ASN A 124 21.91 -34.54 5.58
C ASN A 124 23.26 -35.11 5.13
N HIS A 125 24.08 -34.31 4.45
CA HIS A 125 25.42 -34.70 4.05
C HIS A 125 26.32 -34.97 5.26
N LEU A 126 26.33 -34.06 6.23
CA LEU A 126 27.11 -34.21 7.47
C LEU A 126 26.64 -35.41 8.30
N LYS A 127 25.33 -35.62 8.43
CA LYS A 127 24.77 -36.81 9.08
C LYS A 127 25.25 -38.10 8.42
N ARG A 128 25.23 -38.15 7.09
CA ARG A 128 25.71 -39.32 6.33
C ARG A 128 27.20 -39.59 6.59
N ILE A 129 28.04 -38.55 6.60
CA ILE A 129 29.47 -38.69 6.94
C ILE A 129 29.63 -39.21 8.36
N ASN A 130 28.92 -38.64 9.34
CA ASN A 130 29.02 -39.06 10.73
C ASN A 130 28.63 -40.53 10.91
N THR A 131 27.54 -40.98 10.29
CA THR A 131 27.14 -42.38 10.30
C THR A 131 28.21 -43.30 9.68
N ILE A 132 28.93 -42.86 8.64
CA ILE A 132 30.03 -43.65 8.07
C ILE A 132 31.21 -43.74 9.05
N LEU A 133 31.52 -42.65 9.75
CA LEU A 133 32.61 -42.63 10.74
C LEU A 133 32.31 -43.51 11.95
N GLU A 134 31.09 -43.43 12.49
CA GLU A 134 30.66 -44.23 13.65
C GLU A 134 30.60 -45.74 13.34
N ASN A 135 30.37 -46.12 12.08
CA ASN A 135 30.33 -47.52 11.65
C ASN A 135 31.69 -48.05 11.16
N LYS A 136 32.78 -47.28 11.30
CA LYS A 136 34.11 -47.74 10.92
C LYS A 136 34.64 -48.67 12.02
N PRO A 137 34.90 -49.97 11.73
CA PRO A 137 35.38 -50.89 12.74
C PRO A 137 36.80 -50.50 13.18
N ASP A 138 37.03 -50.52 14.49
CA ASP A 138 38.37 -50.36 15.10
C ASP A 138 39.23 -51.55 14.64
N ASN A 139 40.10 -51.29 13.65
CA ASN A 139 41.16 -52.20 13.19
C ASN A 139 42.50 -51.66 13.66
#